data_AF-A0A1W9VQ95-F1
#
_entry.id   AF-A0A1W9VQ95-F1
#
_cell.length_a   1.000
_cell.length_b   1.000
_cell.length_c   1.000
_cell.angle_alpha   90.00
_cell.angle_beta   90.00
_cell.angle_gamma   90.00
#
_symmetry.space_group_name_H-M   'P 1'
#
loop_
_entity.id
_entity.type
_entity.pdbx_description
1 polymer ?
#
loop_
_entity_poly.entity_id
_entity_poly.type
_entity_poly.pdbx_seq_one_letter_code
_entity_poly.pdbx_strand_id
1 'polypeptide(L)' 'FGYDPIFYLPELNKSAAELLDEEKNRISHRGKAGKLINSLLELAI' A
#
# COMPACT_ATOMS: atom_id res chain seq x y z
N PHE A 1 -11.57 2.70 -0.20
CA PHE A 1 -12.50 3.11 -1.27
C PHE A 1 -12.39 2.17 -2.47
N GLY A 2 -13.34 2.20 -3.40
CA GLY A 2 -13.31 1.30 -4.57
C GLY A 2 -13.44 -0.17 -4.17
N TYR A 3 -12.59 -1.03 -4.76
CA TYR A 3 -12.63 -2.48 -4.55
C TYR A 3 -12.06 -2.95 -3.19
N ASP A 4 -11.61 -2.03 -2.33
CA ASP A 4 -11.01 -2.38 -1.04
C ASP A 4 -11.84 -3.38 -0.20
N PRO A 5 -13.19 -3.27 -0.10
CA PRO A 5 -13.98 -4.20 0.73
C PRO A 5 -14.06 -5.63 0.17
N ILE A 6 -13.73 -5.84 -1.11
CA ILE A 6 -13.79 -7.15 -1.77
C ILE A 6 -12.42 -7.67 -2.21
N PHE A 7 -11.36 -6.87 -2.05
CA PHE A 7 -10.00 -7.27 -2.32
C PHE A 7 -9.40 -7.95 -1.08
N TYR A 8 -9.51 -9.27 -1.03
CA TYR A 8 -9.09 -10.08 0.11
C TYR A 8 -7.59 -10.44 0.05
N LEU A 9 -6.92 -10.33 1.20
CA LEU A 9 -5.50 -10.64 1.42
C LEU A 9 -5.41 -11.92 2.28
N PRO A 10 -5.19 -13.10 1.67
CA PRO A 10 -5.21 -14.38 2.39
C PRO A 10 -4.21 -14.45 3.54
N GLU A 11 -3.03 -13.86 3.38
CA GLU A 11 -1.95 -13.88 4.36
C GLU A 11 -2.29 -13.10 5.63
N LEU A 12 -3.26 -12.18 5.55
CA LEU A 12 -3.69 -11.32 6.65
C LEU A 12 -5.10 -11.65 7.15
N ASN A 13 -5.80 -12.57 6.47
CA ASN A 13 -7.21 -12.90 6.70
C ASN A 13 -8.10 -11.63 6.78
N LYS A 14 -7.87 -10.68 5.88
CA LYS A 14 -8.54 -9.37 5.85
C LYS A 14 -8.75 -8.91 4.41
N SER A 15 -9.80 -8.15 4.17
CA SER A 15 -9.92 -7.28 3.00
C SER A 15 -9.02 -6.05 3.12
N ALA A 16 -8.69 -5.41 2.00
CA ALA A 16 -7.90 -4.18 1.99
C ALA A 16 -8.63 -2.97 2.64
N ALA A 17 -9.93 -3.08 2.90
CA ALA A 17 -10.70 -2.10 3.66
C ALA A 17 -10.54 -2.24 5.18
N GLU A 18 -10.14 -3.42 5.67
CA GLU A 18 -9.95 -3.72 7.10
C GLU A 18 -8.54 -3.43 7.61
N LEU A 19 -7.63 -3.01 6.71
CA LEU A 19 -6.29 -2.59 7.09
C LEU A 19 -6.31 -1.17 7.64
N LEU A 20 -5.49 -0.92 8.67
CA LEU A 20 -5.17 0.44 9.07
C LEU A 20 -4.42 1.16 7.95
N ASP A 21 -4.56 2.49 7.89
CA ASP A 21 -3.92 3.28 6.84
C ASP A 21 -2.40 3.08 6.78
N GLU A 22 -1.74 2.91 7.93
CA GLU A 22 -0.30 2.65 8.00
C GLU A 22 0.07 1.27 7.44
N GLU A 23 -0.70 0.23 7.79
CA GLU A 23 -0.51 -1.13 7.26
C GLU A 23 -0.67 -1.13 5.73
N LYS A 24 -1.73 -0.48 5.25
CA LYS A 24 -2.03 -0.35 3.83
C LYS A 24 -0.97 0.45 3.09
N ASN A 25 -0.48 1.54 3.67
CA ASN A 25 0.59 2.35 3.08
C ASN A 25 1.90 1.55 3.00
N ARG A 26 2.16 0.65 3.96
CA ARG A 26 3.35 -0.19 3.94
C ARG A 26 3.34 -1.23 2.82
N ILE A 27 2.18 -1.84 2.53
CA ILE A 27 2.10 -3.02 1.65
C ILE A 27 1.47 -2.76 0.27
N SER A 28 0.67 -1.70 0.11
CA SER A 28 -0.07 -1.43 -1.14
C SER A 28 0.86 -1.11 -2.31
N HIS A 29 0.40 -1.39 -3.53
CA HIS A 29 1.11 -1.02 -4.76
C HIS A 29 1.45 0.47 -4.80
N ARG A 30 0.50 1.33 -4.40
CA ARG A 30 0.69 2.77 -4.34
C ARG A 30 1.78 3.16 -3.33
N GLY A 31 1.76 2.57 -2.13
CA GLY A 31 2.79 2.81 -1.12
C GLY A 31 4.19 2.38 -1.59
N LYS A 32 4.31 1.21 -2.23
CA LYS A 32 5.57 0.73 -2.82
C LYS A 32 6.09 1.66 -3.93
N ALA A 33 5.20 2.11 -4.83
CA ALA A 33 5.56 3.07 -5.87
C ALA A 33 6.02 4.42 -5.29
N GLY A 34 5.33 4.91 -4.25
CA GLY A 34 5.71 6.14 -3.56
C GLY A 34 7.12 6.06 -2.96
N LYS A 35 7.48 4.93 -2.35
CA LYS A 35 8.85 4.70 -1.84
C LYS A 35 9.90 4.75 -2.93
N LEU A 36 9.62 4.12 -4.08
CA LEU A 36 10.52 4.16 -5.23
C LEU A 36 10.69 5.59 -5.77
N ILE A 37 9.60 6.34 -5.89
CA ILE A 37 9.66 7.75 -6.29
C ILE A 37 10.52 8.55 -5.32
N ASN A 38 10.35 8.37 -4.00
CA ASN A 38 11.16 9.05 -3.01
C ASN A 38 12.66 8.74 -3.16
N SER A 39 13.03 7.46 -3.33
CA SER A 39 14.43 7.08 -3.56
C SER A 39 15.01 7.68 -4.85
N LEU A 40 14.21 7.81 -5.91
CA LEU A 40 14.65 8.47 -7.16
C LEU A 40 14.87 9.97 -6.96
N LEU A 41 14.02 10.64 -6.18
CA LEU A 41 14.18 12.05 -5.86
C LEU A 41 15.42 12.30 -5.00
N GLU A 42 15.68 11.44 -4.01
CA GLU A 42 16.88 11.51 -3.18
C GLU A 42 18.18 11.30 -3.97
N LEU A 43 18.15 10.48 -5.04
CA LEU A 43 19.31 10.29 -5.92
C LEU A 43 19.52 11.45 -6.91
N ALA A 44 18.50 12.28 -7.13
CA ALA A 44 18.53 13.36 -8.12
C ALA A 44 18.95 14.72 -7.52
N ILE A 45 19.17 14.78 -6.21
CA ILE A 45 19.55 15.97 -5.43
C ILE A 45 20.96 15.74 -4.86
#